data_AF-A0A383EQF8-F1
#
_entry.id   AF-A0A383EQF8-F1
#
_cell.length_a   1.000
_cell.length_b   1.000
_cell.length_c   1.000
_cell.angle_alpha   90.00
_cell.angle_beta   90.00
_cell.angle_gamma   90.00
#
_symmetry.space_group_name_H-M   'P 1'
#
loop_
_entity.id
_entity.type
_entity.pdbx_description
1 polymer ?
#
loop_
_entity_poly.entity_id
_entity_poly.type
_entity_poly.pdbx_seq_one_letter_code
_entity_poly.pdbx_strand_id
1 'polypeptide(L)'
;MAKMKEMSVVAEEACGWPNLTRLSNGEVICVYFNAPSHGLEEGDLVCAVSDDGGLNWKPRGVVAPHPEGGNRMHLAVGLAVNGDLLAFSSGFFVEDEEFTGFAGQWLSRSSDGGRTWDVDEKPSIPEPCVGAIPFGRVIQLSDDRLAYTCYRSQGSGNPSETWIGFSEDDGKTWPSFSTFGE
;
A
#
# COMPACT_ATOMS: atom_id res chain seq x y z
N MET A 1 -32.70 1.95 21.16
CA MET A 1 -32.00 0.69 20.81
C MET A 1 -30.73 1.07 20.09
N ALA A 2 -29.55 0.75 20.64
CA ALA A 2 -28.30 0.93 19.91
C ALA A 2 -28.29 -0.05 18.73
N LYS A 3 -28.05 0.42 17.50
CA LYS A 3 -27.76 -0.49 16.37
C LYS A 3 -26.57 -1.34 16.80
N MET A 4 -26.76 -2.66 16.92
CA MET A 4 -25.60 -3.56 16.92
C MET A 4 -24.82 -3.24 15.65
N LYS A 5 -23.55 -2.87 15.79
CA LYS A 5 -22.67 -2.75 14.63
C LYS A 5 -22.46 -4.17 14.12
N GLU A 6 -22.94 -4.45 12.92
CA GLU A 6 -22.54 -5.66 12.20
C GLU A 6 -21.03 -5.60 12.02
N MET A 7 -20.34 -6.65 12.45
CA MET A 7 -18.90 -6.82 12.26
C MET A 7 -18.69 -7.74 11.07
N SER A 8 -17.86 -7.30 10.13
CA SER A 8 -17.43 -8.10 8.99
C SER A 8 -15.94 -8.39 9.11
N VAL A 9 -15.54 -9.62 8.82
CA VAL A 9 -14.14 -10.03 8.76
C VAL A 9 -13.70 -9.98 7.29
N VAL A 10 -12.63 -9.23 7.01
CA VAL A 10 -12.07 -9.12 5.65
C VAL A 10 -11.19 -10.31 5.31
N ALA A 11 -10.36 -10.73 6.27
CA ALA A 11 -9.42 -11.82 6.17
C ALA A 11 -9.10 -12.40 7.56
N GLU A 12 -8.75 -13.68 7.57
CA GLU A 12 -8.19 -14.41 8.71
C GLU A 12 -6.72 -14.74 8.40
N GLU A 13 -5.91 -15.09 9.41
CA GLU A 13 -4.47 -15.39 9.24
C GLU A 13 -3.69 -14.27 8.53
N ALA A 14 -4.05 -13.02 8.78
CA ALA A 14 -3.49 -11.83 8.14
C ALA A 14 -3.26 -10.73 9.18
N CYS A 15 -2.32 -9.82 8.92
CA CYS A 15 -1.94 -8.79 9.89
C CYS A 15 -1.71 -7.42 9.26
N GLY A 16 -2.30 -6.40 9.87
CA GLY A 16 -1.79 -5.03 9.77
C GLY A 16 -2.06 -4.28 8.46
N TRP A 17 -1.80 -2.98 8.55
CA TRP A 17 -1.81 -1.98 7.47
C TRP A 17 -2.99 -2.01 6.48
N PRO A 18 -4.26 -2.26 6.86
CA PRO A 18 -5.33 -2.33 5.88
C PRO A 18 -5.60 -0.95 5.23
N ASN A 19 -5.80 -0.92 3.92
CA ASN A 19 -6.32 0.25 3.22
C ASN A 19 -7.59 -0.09 2.44
N LEU A 20 -8.65 0.68 2.72
CA LEU A 20 -9.93 0.61 2.05
C LEU A 20 -10.04 1.69 0.96
N THR A 21 -10.23 1.26 -0.28
CA THR A 21 -10.42 2.13 -1.45
C THR A 21 -11.74 1.78 -2.14
N ARG A 22 -12.59 2.79 -2.36
CA ARG A 22 -13.86 2.64 -3.06
C ARG A 22 -13.66 2.84 -4.56
N LEU A 23 -14.09 1.88 -5.36
CA LEU A 23 -14.03 1.93 -6.82
C LEU A 23 -15.22 2.70 -7.39
N SER A 24 -15.11 3.13 -8.66
CA SER A 24 -16.16 3.87 -9.38
C SER A 24 -17.45 3.06 -9.56
N ASN A 25 -17.34 1.73 -9.65
CA ASN A 25 -18.48 0.81 -9.72
C ASN A 25 -19.18 0.57 -8.36
N GLY A 26 -18.67 1.18 -7.28
CA GLY A 26 -19.22 1.08 -5.93
C GLY A 26 -18.65 -0.07 -5.08
N GLU A 27 -17.86 -0.98 -5.67
CA GLU A 27 -17.09 -1.99 -4.92
C GLU A 27 -16.11 -1.30 -3.96
N VAL A 28 -15.75 -1.97 -2.87
CA VAL A 28 -14.69 -1.56 -1.96
C VAL A 28 -13.59 -2.61 -1.99
N ILE A 29 -12.37 -2.18 -2.25
CA ILE A 29 -11.16 -3.02 -2.17
C ILE A 29 -10.48 -2.76 -0.83
N CYS A 30 -10.08 -3.83 -0.15
CA CYS A 30 -9.20 -3.78 1.02
C CYS A 30 -7.86 -4.40 0.62
N VAL A 31 -6.77 -3.64 0.74
CA VAL A 31 -5.40 -4.14 0.55
C VAL A 31 -4.76 -4.35 1.92
N TYR A 32 -4.09 -5.48 2.13
CA TYR A 32 -3.51 -5.90 3.42
C TYR A 32 -2.39 -6.94 3.24
N PHE A 33 -1.60 -7.18 4.28
CA PHE A 33 -0.54 -8.20 4.31
C PHE A 33 -1.10 -9.58 4.72
N ASN A 34 -0.72 -10.63 4.00
CA ASN A 34 -1.35 -11.95 4.09
C ASN A 34 -0.72 -12.95 5.09
N ALA A 35 0.07 -12.48 6.07
CA ALA A 35 0.60 -13.33 7.13
C ALA A 35 0.18 -12.81 8.52
N PRO A 36 -0.01 -13.69 9.51
CA PRO A 36 -0.48 -13.34 10.86
C PRO A 36 0.65 -12.78 11.76
N SER A 37 1.62 -12.07 11.19
CA SER A 37 2.75 -11.49 11.91
C SER A 37 2.87 -9.98 11.68
N HIS A 38 3.55 -9.26 12.56
CA HIS A 38 3.86 -7.84 12.35
C HIS A 38 5.01 -7.67 11.32
N GLY A 39 4.99 -8.45 10.23
CA GLY A 39 6.02 -8.50 9.20
C GLY A 39 7.19 -9.42 9.49
N LEU A 40 7.13 -10.29 10.51
CA LEU A 40 8.24 -11.19 10.86
C LEU A 40 8.21 -12.51 10.05
N GLU A 41 7.26 -12.63 9.14
CA GLU A 41 7.11 -13.79 8.25
C GLU A 41 7.16 -13.31 6.80
N GLU A 42 7.48 -14.25 5.89
CA GLU A 42 7.29 -14.02 4.46
C GLU A 42 5.81 -13.85 4.15
N GLY A 43 5.51 -13.01 3.16
CA GLY A 43 4.13 -12.82 2.74
C GLY A 43 3.92 -11.67 1.78
N ASP A 44 2.85 -11.80 1.00
CA ASP A 44 2.46 -10.90 -0.05
C ASP A 44 1.60 -9.76 0.47
N LEU A 45 1.59 -8.69 -0.33
CA LEU A 45 0.52 -7.71 -0.27
C LEU A 45 -0.62 -8.21 -1.16
N VAL A 46 -1.80 -8.41 -0.57
CA VAL A 46 -2.98 -8.97 -1.25
C VAL A 46 -4.17 -8.05 -1.11
N CYS A 47 -5.23 -8.33 -1.86
CA CYS A 47 -6.47 -7.60 -1.74
C CYS A 47 -7.72 -8.49 -1.70
N ALA A 48 -8.72 -8.01 -0.98
CA ALA A 48 -10.09 -8.54 -0.96
C ALA A 48 -11.07 -7.47 -1.43
N VAL A 49 -12.24 -7.89 -1.91
CA VAL A 49 -13.30 -7.02 -2.43
C VAL A 49 -14.61 -7.25 -1.70
N SER A 50 -15.37 -6.18 -1.53
CA SER A 50 -16.78 -6.21 -1.16
C SER A 50 -17.62 -5.48 -2.21
N ASP A 51 -18.73 -6.08 -2.62
CA ASP A 51 -19.73 -5.53 -3.55
C ASP A 51 -21.06 -5.14 -2.85
N ASP A 52 -21.12 -5.32 -1.53
CA ASP A 52 -22.34 -5.17 -0.72
C ASP A 52 -22.17 -4.16 0.44
N GLY A 53 -21.26 -3.20 0.28
CA GLY A 53 -21.06 -2.12 1.26
C GLY A 53 -20.21 -2.53 2.47
N GLY A 54 -19.38 -3.57 2.34
CA GLY A 54 -18.47 -4.05 3.36
C GLY A 54 -19.04 -5.16 4.25
N LEU A 55 -20.19 -5.74 3.88
CA LEU A 55 -20.83 -6.81 4.66
C LEU A 55 -20.15 -8.15 4.42
N ASN A 56 -19.79 -8.46 3.17
CA ASN A 56 -19.05 -9.66 2.81
C ASN A 56 -17.80 -9.31 2.00
N TRP A 57 -16.75 -10.12 2.18
CA TRP A 57 -15.44 -9.93 1.55
C TRP A 57 -14.99 -11.21 0.86
N LYS A 58 -14.35 -11.06 -0.31
CA LYS A 58 -13.80 -12.17 -1.09
C LYS A 58 -12.37 -11.84 -1.52
N PRO A 59 -11.42 -12.78 -1.49
CA PRO A 59 -10.10 -12.59 -2.10
C PRO A 59 -10.24 -12.13 -3.56
N ARG A 60 -9.40 -11.18 -3.99
CA ARG A 60 -9.49 -10.54 -5.31
C ARG A 60 -8.20 -10.64 -6.13
N GLY A 61 -7.03 -10.47 -5.51
CA GLY A 61 -5.75 -10.57 -6.22
C GLY A 61 -4.53 -10.35 -5.33
N VAL A 62 -3.36 -10.72 -5.85
CA VAL A 62 -2.05 -10.42 -5.25
C VAL A 62 -1.58 -9.08 -5.80
N VAL A 63 -1.47 -8.09 -4.92
CA VAL A 63 -1.12 -6.70 -5.26
C VAL A 63 0.38 -6.58 -5.52
N ALA A 64 1.20 -7.17 -4.64
CA ALA A 64 2.64 -7.26 -4.83
C ALA A 64 3.12 -8.58 -4.22
N PRO A 65 3.78 -9.46 -4.99
CA PRO A 65 4.40 -10.64 -4.43
C PRO A 65 5.58 -10.24 -3.52
N HIS A 66 5.90 -11.05 -2.53
CA HIS A 66 7.15 -10.88 -1.80
C HIS A 66 8.37 -11.30 -2.61
N PRO A 67 9.54 -10.67 -2.39
CA PRO A 67 10.80 -11.26 -2.81
C PRO A 67 11.10 -12.51 -1.98
N GLU A 68 11.91 -13.42 -2.53
CA GLU A 68 12.40 -14.59 -1.80
C GLU A 68 13.06 -14.18 -0.47
N GLY A 69 12.67 -14.81 0.64
CA GLY A 69 13.18 -14.48 1.97
C GLY A 69 12.66 -13.16 2.54
N GLY A 70 11.56 -12.60 2.03
CA GLY A 70 11.05 -11.32 2.48
C GLY A 70 9.54 -11.19 2.43
N ASN A 71 9.05 -9.95 2.62
CA ASN A 71 7.63 -9.64 2.60
C ASN A 71 7.30 -8.32 1.90
N ARG A 72 6.00 -8.10 1.71
CA ARG A 72 5.37 -6.84 1.31
C ARG A 72 4.23 -6.52 2.27
N MET A 73 4.45 -5.60 3.19
CA MET A 73 3.48 -5.30 4.27
C MET A 73 3.09 -3.85 4.41
N HIS A 74 4.00 -2.91 4.10
CA HIS A 74 3.70 -1.50 4.16
C HIS A 74 3.01 -1.06 2.88
N LEU A 75 2.09 -0.09 2.99
CA LEU A 75 1.31 0.32 1.83
C LEU A 75 0.85 1.77 1.84
N ALA A 76 0.81 2.35 0.64
CA ALA A 76 0.00 3.52 0.33
C ALA A 76 -0.84 3.21 -0.91
N VAL A 77 -2.17 3.23 -0.76
CA VAL A 77 -3.10 2.77 -1.81
C VAL A 77 -4.13 3.84 -2.13
N GLY A 78 -4.48 3.96 -3.41
CA GLY A 78 -5.52 4.85 -3.89
C GLY A 78 -5.80 4.70 -5.38
N LEU A 79 -6.48 5.68 -5.95
CA LEU A 79 -6.84 5.69 -7.36
C LEU A 79 -6.03 6.73 -8.14
N ALA A 80 -5.53 6.32 -9.29
CA ALA A 80 -5.12 7.21 -10.37
C ALA A 80 -6.33 7.99 -10.92
N VAL A 81 -6.10 9.10 -11.62
CA VAL A 81 -7.14 9.92 -12.25
C VAL A 81 -7.95 9.11 -13.26
N ASN A 82 -7.30 8.21 -14.00
CA ASN A 82 -7.99 7.31 -14.93
C ASN A 82 -8.85 6.22 -14.25
N GLY A 83 -8.80 6.11 -12.92
CA GLY A 83 -9.52 5.11 -12.14
C GLY A 83 -8.77 3.81 -11.87
N ASP A 84 -7.52 3.67 -12.35
CA ASP A 84 -6.66 2.55 -11.99
C ASP A 84 -6.36 2.58 -10.48
N LEU A 85 -6.24 1.41 -9.87
CA LEU A 85 -5.69 1.29 -8.53
C LEU A 85 -4.18 1.42 -8.58
N LEU A 86 -3.63 2.18 -7.64
CA LEU A 86 -2.20 2.26 -7.37
C LEU A 86 -1.93 1.81 -5.94
N ALA A 87 -0.88 1.01 -5.78
CA ALA A 87 -0.41 0.55 -4.49
C ALA A 87 1.12 0.67 -4.44
N PHE A 88 1.61 1.69 -3.74
CA PHE A 88 2.99 1.64 -3.27
C PHE A 88 3.09 0.61 -2.17
N SER A 89 4.14 -0.21 -2.21
CA SER A 89 4.39 -1.21 -1.20
C SER A 89 5.86 -1.29 -0.81
N SER A 90 6.14 -1.66 0.44
CA SER A 90 7.48 -2.07 0.86
C SER A 90 7.41 -3.15 1.92
N GLY A 91 8.57 -3.67 2.31
CA GLY A 91 8.70 -4.66 3.37
C GLY A 91 10.17 -4.86 3.72
N PHE A 92 10.47 -6.01 4.33
CA PHE A 92 11.81 -6.39 4.72
C PHE A 92 12.10 -7.83 4.29
N PHE A 93 13.39 -8.13 4.16
CA PHE A 93 13.88 -9.50 4.26
C PHE A 93 13.75 -9.97 5.72
N VAL A 94 13.42 -11.24 5.88
CA VAL A 94 13.17 -11.89 7.16
C VAL A 94 13.95 -13.20 7.26
N GLU A 95 14.56 -13.44 8.41
CA GLU A 95 15.24 -14.70 8.74
C GLU A 95 15.04 -14.93 10.24
N ASP A 96 14.64 -16.16 10.63
CA ASP A 96 14.40 -16.52 12.03
C ASP A 96 13.51 -15.51 12.81
N GLU A 97 12.41 -15.06 12.18
CA GLU A 97 11.47 -14.08 12.73
C GLU A 97 12.06 -12.69 13.03
N GLU A 98 13.18 -12.33 12.38
CA GLU A 98 13.85 -11.03 12.53
C GLU A 98 13.99 -10.30 11.19
N PHE A 99 13.94 -8.97 11.23
CA PHE A 99 14.19 -8.15 10.04
C PHE A 99 15.68 -8.08 9.72
N THR A 100 16.09 -8.52 8.53
CA THR A 100 17.50 -8.55 8.12
C THR A 100 17.87 -7.45 7.12
N GLY A 101 16.90 -6.83 6.46
CA GLY A 101 17.15 -5.72 5.54
C GLY A 101 15.91 -5.19 4.86
N PHE A 102 15.95 -3.94 4.37
CA PHE A 102 14.82 -3.33 3.66
C PHE A 102 14.68 -3.90 2.24
N ALA A 103 13.46 -4.29 1.85
CA ALA A 103 13.17 -4.91 0.56
C ALA A 103 12.79 -3.89 -0.55
N GLY A 104 12.98 -2.58 -0.31
CA GLY A 104 12.72 -1.52 -1.29
C GLY A 104 11.24 -1.15 -1.43
N GLN A 105 10.97 0.01 -2.02
CA GLN A 105 9.61 0.39 -2.44
C GLN A 105 9.31 -0.10 -3.85
N TRP A 106 8.14 -0.71 -4.04
CA TRP A 106 7.57 -1.09 -5.33
C TRP A 106 6.29 -0.29 -5.60
N LEU A 107 5.88 -0.22 -6.85
CA LEU A 107 4.59 0.34 -7.26
C LEU A 107 3.82 -0.68 -8.08
N SER A 108 2.64 -1.05 -7.60
CA SER A 108 1.72 -1.91 -8.34
C SER A 108 0.56 -1.10 -8.90
N ARG A 109 0.17 -1.39 -10.14
CA ARG A 109 -1.00 -0.78 -10.83
C ARG A 109 -1.98 -1.85 -11.28
N SER A 110 -3.28 -1.60 -11.08
CA SER A 110 -4.35 -2.43 -11.62
C SER A 110 -5.38 -1.60 -12.37
N SER A 111 -5.65 -1.98 -13.62
CA SER A 111 -6.67 -1.36 -14.49
C SER A 111 -7.97 -2.16 -14.56
N ASP A 112 -8.08 -3.26 -13.82
CA ASP A 112 -9.20 -4.19 -13.85
C ASP A 112 -9.87 -4.38 -12.48
N GLY A 113 -9.77 -3.39 -11.60
CA GLY A 113 -10.39 -3.42 -10.27
C GLY A 113 -9.74 -4.44 -9.33
N GLY A 114 -8.42 -4.56 -9.40
CA GLY A 114 -7.58 -5.34 -8.48
C GLY A 114 -7.49 -6.82 -8.80
N ARG A 115 -7.96 -7.28 -9.97
CA ARG A 115 -7.91 -8.70 -10.36
C ARG A 115 -6.51 -9.08 -10.82
N THR A 116 -5.87 -8.21 -11.59
CA THR A 116 -4.47 -8.33 -12.03
C THR A 116 -3.71 -7.05 -11.74
N TRP A 117 -2.40 -7.19 -11.51
CA TRP A 117 -1.51 -6.09 -11.13
C TRP A 117 -0.23 -6.14 -11.97
N ASP A 118 0.15 -5.00 -12.52
CA ASP A 118 1.46 -4.74 -13.10
C ASP A 118 2.38 -4.20 -12.00
N VAL A 119 3.49 -4.86 -11.74
CA VAL A 119 4.38 -4.57 -10.61
C VAL A 119 5.68 -3.96 -11.13
N ASP A 120 5.93 -2.71 -10.75
CA ASP A 120 7.20 -2.03 -10.96
C ASP A 120 8.05 -2.11 -9.68
N GLU A 121 9.08 -2.96 -9.72
CA GLU A 121 9.98 -3.16 -8.59
C GLU A 121 10.97 -2.01 -8.37
N LYS A 122 11.07 -1.07 -9.32
CA LYS A 122 11.99 0.07 -9.29
C LYS A 122 11.26 1.33 -9.79
N PRO A 123 10.21 1.76 -9.09
CA PRO A 123 9.39 2.86 -9.55
C PRO A 123 10.21 4.13 -9.69
N SER A 124 9.86 4.97 -10.67
CA SER A 124 10.47 6.28 -10.85
C SER A 124 9.98 7.23 -9.75
N ILE A 125 10.72 7.28 -8.65
CA ILE A 125 10.45 8.11 -7.46
C ILE A 125 11.69 8.92 -7.06
N PRO A 126 11.54 9.97 -6.25
CA PRO A 126 12.67 10.78 -5.83
C PRO A 126 13.62 9.99 -4.92
N GLU A 127 14.92 10.24 -5.04
CA GLU A 127 15.96 9.50 -4.31
C GLU A 127 15.72 9.41 -2.79
N PRO A 128 15.29 10.48 -2.07
CA PRO A 128 14.99 10.37 -0.64
C PRO A 128 13.88 9.35 -0.31
N CYS A 129 12.97 9.09 -1.25
CA CYS A 129 11.83 8.19 -1.08
C CYS A 129 12.19 6.72 -1.38
N VAL A 130 13.29 6.42 -2.09
CA VAL A 130 13.64 5.05 -2.52
C VAL A 130 13.77 4.09 -1.34
N GLY A 131 14.41 4.55 -0.26
CA GLY A 131 14.61 3.80 0.99
C GLY A 131 13.54 4.07 2.06
N ALA A 132 12.39 4.64 1.69
CA ALA A 132 11.33 5.02 2.62
C ALA A 132 10.21 3.97 2.66
N ILE A 133 9.41 4.01 3.71
CA ILE A 133 8.23 3.17 3.91
C ILE A 133 7.00 3.94 3.43
N PRO A 134 6.24 3.45 2.42
CA PRO A 134 5.02 4.09 1.99
C PRO A 134 3.92 3.83 3.03
N PHE A 135 3.09 4.84 3.28
CA PHE A 135 1.97 4.71 4.21
C PHE A 135 0.76 5.52 3.75
N GLY A 136 -0.42 5.13 4.21
CA GLY A 136 -1.63 5.90 4.03
C GLY A 136 -2.26 5.71 2.65
N ARG A 137 -2.48 6.80 1.91
CA ARG A 137 -3.22 6.80 0.64
C ARG A 137 -2.41 7.43 -0.48
N VAL A 138 -2.66 6.95 -1.70
CA VAL A 138 -2.46 7.76 -2.91
C VAL A 138 -3.71 8.63 -3.09
N ILE A 139 -3.54 9.94 -3.19
CA ILE A 139 -4.66 10.89 -3.34
C ILE A 139 -4.56 11.66 -4.64
N GLN A 140 -5.71 12.00 -5.20
CA GLN A 140 -5.83 12.94 -6.30
C GLN A 140 -5.94 14.36 -5.73
N LEU A 141 -5.15 15.27 -6.26
CA LEU A 141 -5.20 16.70 -5.97
C LEU A 141 -6.20 17.39 -6.91
N SER A 142 -6.56 18.63 -6.62
CA SER A 142 -7.54 19.39 -7.41
C SER A 142 -7.06 19.76 -8.81
N ASP A 143 -5.76 19.62 -9.08
CA ASP A 143 -5.11 19.89 -10.36
C ASP A 143 -4.72 18.59 -11.10
N ASP A 144 -5.41 17.49 -10.82
CA ASP A 144 -5.22 16.14 -11.38
C ASP A 144 -3.84 15.50 -11.09
N ARG A 145 -3.00 16.14 -10.28
CA ARG A 145 -1.79 15.49 -9.76
C ARG A 145 -2.14 14.41 -8.75
N LEU A 146 -1.29 13.40 -8.66
CA LEU A 146 -1.35 12.42 -7.58
C LEU A 146 -0.34 12.74 -6.50
N ALA A 147 -0.64 12.40 -5.26
CA ALA A 147 0.30 12.48 -4.15
C ALA A 147 0.29 11.22 -3.30
N TYR A 148 1.45 10.79 -2.81
CA TYR A 148 1.58 9.71 -1.83
C TYR A 148 2.58 10.09 -0.74
N THR A 149 2.48 9.45 0.42
CA THR A 149 3.34 9.71 1.58
C THR A 149 4.26 8.53 1.87
N CYS A 150 5.49 8.84 2.26
CA CYS A 150 6.45 7.86 2.76
C CYS A 150 7.31 8.43 3.89
N TYR A 151 7.89 7.57 4.72
CA TYR A 151 8.75 7.98 5.83
C TYR A 151 9.96 7.08 6.00
N ARG A 152 11.02 7.59 6.64
CA ARG A 152 12.17 6.80 7.06
C ARG A 152 12.40 6.96 8.55
N SER A 153 12.41 5.83 9.26
CA SER A 153 12.76 5.80 10.68
C SER A 153 14.27 5.96 10.84
N GLN A 154 14.69 6.84 11.75
CA GLN A 154 16.09 7.05 12.12
C GLN A 154 16.47 6.34 13.44
N GLY A 155 15.64 5.39 13.88
CA GLY A 155 15.79 4.69 15.14
C GLY A 155 15.26 5.46 16.35
N SER A 156 15.28 4.80 17.50
CA SER A 156 14.68 5.33 18.74
C SER A 156 15.32 6.65 19.15
N GLY A 157 14.49 7.66 19.41
CA GLY A 157 14.91 8.98 19.87
C GLY A 157 15.29 9.97 18.77
N ASN A 158 15.34 9.53 17.50
CA ASN A 158 15.58 10.41 16.36
C ASN A 158 14.28 10.68 15.60
N PRO A 159 14.02 11.92 15.16
CA PRO A 159 12.83 12.23 14.37
C PRO A 159 12.86 11.45 13.05
N SER A 160 11.72 10.88 12.67
CA SER A 160 11.58 10.27 11.34
C SER A 160 11.56 11.37 10.29
N GLU A 161 12.15 11.09 9.14
CA GLU A 161 11.99 11.94 7.95
C GLU A 161 10.72 11.50 7.22
N THR A 162 9.91 12.44 6.76
CA THR A 162 8.66 12.15 6.06
C THR A 162 8.56 13.00 4.82
N TRP A 163 8.18 12.38 3.71
CA TRP A 163 8.03 13.03 2.41
C TRP A 163 6.64 12.79 1.82
N ILE A 164 6.21 13.74 0.99
CA ILE A 164 5.13 13.58 0.03
C ILE A 164 5.71 13.60 -1.37
N GLY A 165 5.48 12.55 -2.16
CA GLY A 165 5.86 12.49 -3.57
C GLY A 165 4.68 12.84 -4.47
N PHE A 166 4.94 13.48 -5.61
CA PHE A 166 3.92 13.92 -6.55
C PHE A 166 4.12 13.34 -7.96
N SER A 167 3.02 13.01 -8.62
CA SER A 167 2.98 12.59 -10.02
C SER A 167 2.06 13.50 -10.83
N GLU A 168 2.48 13.79 -12.07
CA GLU A 168 1.75 14.59 -13.06
C GLU A 168 1.31 13.75 -14.27
N ASP A 169 1.71 12.48 -14.33
CA ASP A 169 1.50 11.57 -15.46
C ASP A 169 0.65 10.35 -15.07
N ASP A 170 -0.31 10.62 -14.17
CA ASP A 170 -1.28 9.66 -13.68
C ASP A 170 -0.67 8.48 -12.89
N GLY A 171 0.47 8.73 -12.22
CA GLY A 171 1.16 7.78 -11.35
C GLY A 171 2.15 6.87 -12.08
N LYS A 172 2.65 7.26 -13.26
CA LYS A 172 3.70 6.51 -13.96
C LYS A 172 5.09 6.89 -13.46
N THR A 173 5.31 8.18 -13.20
CA THR A 173 6.52 8.72 -12.61
C THR A 173 6.19 9.73 -11.52
N TRP A 174 7.11 9.89 -10.57
CA TRP A 174 6.94 10.75 -9.40
C TRP A 174 8.16 11.67 -9.26
N PRO A 175 8.32 12.69 -10.12
CA PRO A 175 9.57 13.43 -10.24
C PRO A 175 9.81 14.46 -9.13
N SER A 176 8.82 14.78 -8.32
CA SER A 176 8.92 15.84 -7.30
C SER A 176 8.42 15.39 -5.94
N PHE A 177 8.88 16.08 -4.90
CA PHE A 177 8.49 15.81 -3.52
C PHE A 177 8.54 17.07 -2.65
N SER A 178 8.00 16.96 -1.44
CA SER A 178 8.20 17.92 -0.36
C SER A 178 8.45 17.17 0.96
N THR A 179 9.18 17.79 1.89
CA THR A 179 9.39 17.28 3.25
C THR A 179 8.27 17.78 4.17
N PHE A 180 7.78 16.95 5.08
CA PHE A 180 6.92 17.41 6.17
C PHE A 180 7.75 17.82 7.39
N GLY A 181 7.38 18.94 8.01
CA GLY A 181 7.91 19.33 9.32
C GLY A 181 9.25 20.07 9.30
N GLU A 182 9.64 20.62 8.14
CA GLU A 182 10.68 21.66 8.05
C GLU A 182 10.15 23.04 8.44
#